data_AF-A0A657PML8-F1
#
_entry.id   AF-A0A657PML8-F1
#
_cell.length_a   1.000
_cell.length_b   1.000
_cell.length_c   1.000
_cell.angle_alpha   90.00
_cell.angle_beta   90.00
_cell.angle_gamma   90.00
#
_symmetry.space_group_name_H-M   'P 1'
#
loop_
_entity.id
_entity.type
_entity.pdbx_description
1 polymer ?
#
loop_
_entity_poly.entity_id
_entity_poly.type
_entity_poly.pdbx_seq_one_letter_code
_entity_poly.pdbx_strand_id
1 'polypeptide(L)' 'LEAGRKPYCVMACMMRVLDIGPIDKIASGEHKTTAIGPNDEVVRQVKNMSDPELTNPSIRFVAHSKGKVK' A
#
# COMPACT_ATOMS: atom_id res chain seq x y z
N LEU A 1 -14.32 -7.08 3.97
CA LEU A 1 -15.25 -6.63 2.92
C LEU A 1 -16.46 -7.56 2.95
N GLU A 2 -17.59 -7.07 3.43
CA GLU A 2 -18.76 -7.91 3.71
C GLU A 2 -19.36 -8.54 2.44
N ALA A 3 -19.25 -7.87 1.31
CA ALA A 3 -19.81 -8.32 0.03
C ALA A 3 -18.86 -9.17 -0.83
N GLY A 4 -17.71 -9.61 -0.32
CA GLY A 4 -16.73 -10.41 -1.07
C GLY A 4 -16.10 -9.73 -2.30
N ARG A 5 -16.39 -8.44 -2.52
CA ARG A 5 -15.88 -7.64 -3.65
C ARG A 5 -14.79 -6.69 -3.20
N LYS A 6 -13.77 -6.49 -4.04
CA LYS A 6 -12.70 -5.51 -3.80
C LYS A 6 -13.27 -4.07 -3.83
N PRO A 7 -12.61 -3.08 -3.20
CA PRO A 7 -13.02 -1.69 -3.28
C PRO A 7 -12.97 -1.16 -4.71
N TYR A 8 -13.81 -0.18 -5.02
CA TYR A 8 -13.90 0.39 -6.37
C TYR A 8 -12.54 0.90 -6.88
N CYS A 9 -11.78 1.62 -6.06
CA CYS A 9 -10.45 2.13 -6.44
C CYS A 9 -9.47 1.02 -6.86
N VAL A 10 -9.58 -0.17 -6.25
CA VAL A 10 -8.76 -1.34 -6.60
C VAL A 10 -9.28 -2.00 -7.89
N MET A 11 -10.61 -2.18 -8.00
CA MET A 11 -11.21 -2.80 -9.18
C MET A 11 -11.04 -1.96 -10.45
N ALA A 12 -11.10 -0.64 -10.33
CA ALA A 12 -10.99 0.30 -11.45
C ALA A 12 -9.52 0.67 -11.79
N CYS A 13 -8.54 0.15 -11.06
CA CYS A 13 -7.13 0.50 -11.28
C CYS A 13 -6.58 -0.14 -12.56
N MET A 14 -6.68 0.56 -13.68
CA MET A 14 -6.20 0.09 -14.98
C MET A 14 -4.70 -0.24 -15.00
N MET A 15 -3.90 0.44 -14.16
CA MET A 15 -2.44 0.24 -14.07
C MET A 15 -2.02 -0.88 -13.12
N ARG A 16 -2.95 -1.49 -12.36
CA ARG A 16 -2.68 -2.53 -11.35
C ARG A 16 -1.70 -2.11 -10.23
N VAL A 17 -1.71 -0.82 -9.88
CA VAL A 17 -0.86 -0.24 -8.81
C VAL A 17 -1.54 -0.20 -7.43
N LEU A 18 -2.80 -0.65 -7.34
CA LEU A 18 -3.54 -0.74 -6.10
C LEU A 18 -3.98 -2.19 -5.89
N ASP A 19 -3.84 -2.69 -4.67
CA ASP A 19 -4.38 -3.97 -4.25
C ASP A 19 -4.84 -3.92 -2.80
N ILE A 20 -5.53 -4.97 -2.35
CA ILE A 20 -6.08 -5.06 -1.00
C ILE A 20 -5.84 -6.44 -0.41
N GLY A 21 -5.44 -6.47 0.86
CA GLY A 21 -5.19 -7.67 1.61
C GLY A 21 -4.99 -7.38 3.11
N PRO A 22 -4.66 -8.40 3.90
CA PRO A 22 -4.33 -8.23 5.31
C PRO A 22 -3.12 -7.30 5.48
N ILE A 23 -3.26 -6.25 6.31
CA ILE A 23 -2.24 -5.19 6.43
C ILE A 23 -0.90 -5.73 6.92
N ASP A 24 -0.90 -6.68 7.85
CA ASP A 24 0.33 -7.26 8.40
C ASP A 24 1.12 -8.02 7.32
N LYS A 25 0.43 -8.74 6.44
CA LYS A 25 1.04 -9.46 5.31
C LYS A 25 1.56 -8.51 4.23
N ILE A 26 0.88 -7.38 4.03
CA ILE A 26 1.38 -6.34 3.11
C ILE A 26 2.62 -5.69 3.71
N ALA A 27 2.62 -5.41 5.02
CA ALA A 27 3.75 -4.81 5.72
C ALA A 27 4.97 -5.75 5.77
N SER A 28 4.77 -7.06 5.91
CA SER A 28 5.86 -8.05 5.88
C SER A 28 6.32 -8.46 4.48
N GLY A 29 5.58 -8.07 3.43
CA GLY A 29 5.86 -8.48 2.04
C GLY A 29 5.39 -9.89 1.68
N GLU A 30 4.71 -10.60 2.58
CA GLU A 30 4.16 -11.93 2.33
C GLU A 30 2.89 -11.91 1.47
N HIS A 31 2.24 -10.76 1.33
CA HIS A 31 1.04 -10.64 0.52
C HIS A 31 1.37 -10.72 -0.97
N LYS A 32 0.92 -11.79 -1.63
CA LYS A 32 1.08 -11.96 -3.07
C LYS A 32 0.24 -10.92 -3.84
N THR A 33 0.91 -9.94 -4.44
CA THR A 33 0.29 -8.89 -5.26
C THR A 33 1.16 -8.54 -6.47
N THR A 34 0.56 -7.95 -7.51
CA THR A 34 1.28 -7.36 -8.63
C THR A 34 1.59 -5.87 -8.43
N ALA A 35 1.03 -5.25 -7.39
CA ALA A 35 1.21 -3.82 -7.11
C ALA A 35 2.57 -3.50 -6.45
N ILE A 36 3.27 -4.52 -5.97
CA ILE A 36 4.59 -4.41 -5.33
C ILE A 36 5.56 -5.24 -6.18
N GLY A 37 6.59 -4.60 -6.72
CA GLY A 37 7.65 -5.27 -7.48
C GLY A 37 8.59 -6.09 -6.59
N PRO A 38 9.39 -6.99 -7.18
CA PRO A 38 10.25 -7.91 -6.43
C PRO A 38 11.36 -7.22 -5.62
N ASN A 39 11.71 -5.98 -5.95
CA ASN A 39 12.74 -5.18 -5.27
C ASN A 39 12.15 -3.93 -4.59
N ASP A 40 10.83 -3.82 -4.53
CA ASP A 40 10.18 -2.66 -3.94
C ASP A 40 10.08 -2.83 -2.42
N GLU A 41 10.34 -1.72 -1.71
CA GLU A 41 10.09 -1.63 -0.27
C GLU A 41 8.79 -0.87 -0.02
N VAL A 42 7.97 -1.40 0.88
CA VAL A 42 6.77 -0.73 1.33
C VAL A 42 7.07 0.21 2.51
N VAL A 43 6.49 1.40 2.48
CA VAL A 43 6.60 2.40 3.55
C VAL A 43 5.24 2.75 4.13
N ARG A 44 5.24 3.17 5.39
CA ARG A 44 4.03 3.62 6.12
C ARG A 44 3.63 5.06 5.77
N GLN A 45 4.54 5.84 5.19
CA GLN A 45 4.33 7.25 4.90
C GLN A 45 5.12 7.70 3.66
N VAL A 46 4.60 8.72 3.00
CA VAL A 46 5.31 9.52 1.99
C VAL A 46 5.37 10.98 2.43
N LYS A 47 6.16 11.81 1.75
CA LYS A 47 6.25 13.26 2.07
C LYS A 47 4.87 13.91 2.17
N ASN A 48 4.74 14.84 3.12
CA ASN A 48 3.53 15.60 3.42
C ASN A 48 2.34 14.78 3.97
N MET A 49 2.55 13.50 4.35
CA MET A 49 1.58 12.77 5.16
C MET A 49 1.72 13.10 6.65
N SER A 50 0.64 12.87 7.40
CA SER A 50 0.65 12.94 8.86
C SER A 50 1.54 11.86 9.48
N ASP A 51 1.97 12.09 10.72
CA ASP A 51 2.83 11.17 11.46
C ASP A 51 2.18 9.78 11.58
N PRO A 52 2.83 8.71 11.08
CA PRO A 52 2.29 7.37 11.11
C PRO A 52 2.27 6.76 12.51
N GLU A 53 3.02 7.28 13.49
CA GLU A 53 2.94 6.83 14.89
C GLU A 53 1.65 7.30 15.57
N LEU A 54 1.10 8.44 15.13
CA LEU A 54 -0.18 8.96 15.64
C LEU A 54 -1.39 8.32 14.94
N THR A 55 -1.24 7.88 13.69
CA THR A 55 -2.37 7.50 12.82
C THR A 55 -2.39 6.04 12.39
N ASN A 56 -1.26 5.33 12.49
CA ASN A 56 -1.04 3.96 12.03
C ASN A 56 -1.88 3.57 10.80
N PRO A 57 -1.63 4.20 9.63
CA PRO A 57 -2.50 4.03 8.47
C PRO A 57 -2.53 2.56 8.03
N SER A 58 -3.73 2.07 7.70
CA SER A 58 -3.94 0.72 7.14
C SER A 58 -3.61 0.64 5.64
N ILE A 59 -2.66 1.47 5.18
CA ILE A 59 -2.19 1.57 3.80
C ILE A 59 -0.66 1.55 3.83
N ARG A 60 -0.07 0.91 2.82
CA ARG A 60 1.37 0.90 2.57
C ARG A 60 1.63 1.40 1.16
N PHE A 61 2.75 2.08 0.97
CA PHE A 61 3.10 2.71 -0.30
C PHE A 61 4.43 2.16 -0.81
N VAL A 62 4.55 1.97 -2.12
CA VAL A 62 5.86 1.91 -2.78
C VAL A 62 6.24 3.36 -3.11
N ALA A 63 7.20 3.91 -2.36
CA ALA A 63 7.52 5.33 -2.47
C ALA A 63 8.45 5.62 -3.66
N HIS A 64 8.07 6.60 -4.48
CA HIS A 64 8.98 7.18 -5.47
C HIS A 64 10.19 7.82 -4.77
N SER A 65 11.36 7.82 -5.42
CA SER A 65 12.61 8.37 -4.88
C SER A 65 12.49 9.82 -4.38
N LYS A 66 11.69 10.64 -5.07
CA LYS A 66 11.39 12.03 -4.69
C LYS A 66 10.38 12.17 -3.55
N GLY A 67 9.57 11.14 -3.28
CA GLY A 67 8.49 11.12 -2.29
C GLY A 67 8.79 10.33 -1.01
N LYS A 68 9.91 9.59 -0.96
CA LYS A 68 10.38 8.90 0.25
C LYS A 68 10.73 9.92 1.34
N VAL A 69 10.30 9.66 2.57
CA VAL A 69 10.72 10.41 3.77
C VAL A 69 12.16 9.98 4.09
N LYS A 70 13.04 10.96 4.35
CA LYS A 70 14.46 10.71 4.66
C LYS A 70 14.65 10.34 6.11
#